data_AF-A0A0S2S5T1-F1
#
_entry.id   AF-A0A0S2S5T1-F1
#
_cell.length_a   1.000
_cell.length_b   1.000
_cell.length_c   1.000
_cell.angle_alpha   90.00
_cell.angle_beta   90.00
_cell.angle_gamma   90.00
#
_symmetry.space_group_name_H-M   'P 1'
#
loop_
_entity.id
_entity.type
_entity.pdbx_description
1 polymer ?
#
loop_
_entity_poly.entity_id
_entity_poly.type
_entity_poly.pdbx_seq_one_letter_code
_entity_poly.pdbx_strand_id
1 'polypeptide(L)'
;MKKEPVLSALERAYQTHRSASEVLHHSDRGSQYAAQKHQKKLVEYGMKVSMSRKRNCYDNVCIESFHSILKKELVYLEHFKTREEYISFTWSSTA
;
A
#
# COMPACT_ATOMS: atom_id res chain seq x y z
N MET A 1 11.68 17.67 -1.20
CA MET A 1 11.72 16.49 -0.29
C MET A 1 10.75 15.44 -0.83
N LYS A 2 11.23 14.34 -1.44
CA LYS A 2 10.33 13.27 -1.91
C LYS A 2 9.71 12.62 -0.67
N LYS A 3 8.39 12.80 -0.46
CA LYS A 3 7.66 12.07 0.59
C LYS A 3 7.76 10.59 0.26
N GLU A 4 8.15 9.76 1.23
CA GLU A 4 8.13 8.31 1.05
C GLU A 4 6.67 7.89 0.83
N PRO A 5 6.34 7.23 -0.30
CA PRO A 5 4.95 7.00 -0.71
C PRO A 5 4.17 6.21 0.35
N VAL A 6 4.81 5.26 1.03
CA VAL A 6 4.21 4.45 2.09
C VAL A 6 3.79 5.30 3.30
N LEU A 7 4.63 6.21 3.77
CA LEU A 7 4.30 7.11 4.88
C LEU A 7 3.12 8.03 4.52
N SER A 8 3.07 8.52 3.28
CA SER A 8 1.96 9.36 2.83
C SER A 8 0.64 8.58 2.71
N ALA A 9 0.70 7.32 2.27
CA ALA A 9 -0.47 6.46 2.20
C ALA A 9 -0.98 6.11 3.60
N LEU A 10 -0.08 5.80 4.54
CA LEU A 10 -0.42 5.52 5.93
C LEU A 10 -1.08 6.72 6.61
N GLU A 11 -0.53 7.93 6.43
CA GLU A 11 -1.14 9.16 6.96
C GLU A 11 -2.56 9.35 6.42
N ARG A 12 -2.76 9.24 5.10
CA ARG A 12 -4.10 9.37 4.51
C ARG A 12 -5.07 8.34 5.08
N ALA A 13 -4.67 7.07 5.16
CA ALA A 13 -5.51 6.01 5.71
C ALA A 13 -5.87 6.25 7.17
N TYR A 14 -4.94 6.76 7.97
CA TYR A 14 -5.19 7.10 9.37
C TYR A 14 -6.20 8.24 9.53
N GLN A 15 -6.12 9.27 8.67
CA GLN A 15 -7.04 10.40 8.70
C GLN A 15 -8.43 10.03 8.19
N THR A 16 -8.55 9.17 7.18
CA THR A 16 -9.84 8.78 6.59
C THR A 16 -10.54 7.66 7.34
N HIS A 17 -9.80 6.75 7.97
CA HIS A 17 -10.34 5.53 8.59
C HIS A 17 -9.92 5.42 10.06
N ARG A 18 -10.27 6.44 10.85
CA ARG A 18 -10.00 6.44 12.29
C ARG A 18 -10.91 5.43 12.98
N SER A 19 -10.32 4.41 13.61
CA SER A 19 -11.05 3.45 14.44
C SER A 19 -10.91 3.79 15.92
N ALA A 20 -11.97 3.56 16.70
CA ALA A 20 -11.92 3.60 18.16
C ALA A 20 -11.39 2.29 18.78
N SER A 21 -11.34 1.21 17.99
CA SER A 21 -10.81 -0.11 18.40
C SER A 21 -9.34 -0.30 18.02
N GLU A 22 -8.69 -1.29 18.62
CA GLU A 22 -7.32 -1.70 18.24
C GLU A 22 -7.26 -2.04 16.74
N VAL A 23 -6.30 -1.45 16.04
CA VAL A 23 -6.06 -1.69 14.62
C VAL A 23 -4.79 -2.53 14.46
N LEU A 24 -4.91 -3.65 13.74
CA LEU A 24 -3.78 -4.45 13.29
C LEU A 24 -3.34 -4.00 11.89
N HIS A 25 -2.13 -3.47 11.78
CA HIS A 25 -1.53 -3.14 10.49
C HIS A 25 -0.67 -4.31 10.00
N HIS A 26 -1.15 -5.01 8.96
CA HIS A 26 -0.40 -6.08 8.31
C HIS A 26 0.30 -5.60 7.03
N SER A 27 1.59 -5.95 6.86
CA SER A 27 2.38 -5.62 5.67
C SER A 27 3.36 -6.75 5.32
N ASP A 28 3.87 -6.76 4.09
CA ASP A 28 5.03 -7.58 3.78
C ASP A 28 6.29 -7.07 4.49
N ARG A 29 7.39 -7.84 4.41
CA ARG A 29 8.67 -7.48 5.05
C ARG A 29 9.62 -6.67 4.15
N GLY A 30 9.07 -5.88 3.23
CA GLY A 30 9.81 -4.98 2.35
C GLY A 30 10.57 -3.89 3.11
N SER A 31 11.63 -3.38 2.52
CA SER A 31 12.54 -2.41 3.15
C SER A 31 11.83 -1.11 3.57
N GLN A 32 10.81 -0.69 2.81
CA GLN A 32 10.01 0.51 3.12
C GLN A 32 9.13 0.31 4.37
N TYR A 33 8.47 -0.84 4.48
CA TYR A 33 7.62 -1.17 5.63
C TYR A 33 8.46 -1.49 6.88
N ALA A 34 9.62 -2.12 6.71
CA ALA A 34 10.57 -2.41 7.79
C ALA A 34 11.38 -1.18 8.25
N ALA A 35 11.31 -0.05 7.52
CA ALA A 35 12.05 1.15 7.87
C ALA A 35 11.61 1.72 9.22
N GLN A 36 12.57 2.20 10.02
CA GLN A 36 12.31 2.74 11.36
C GLN A 36 11.28 3.88 11.35
N LYS A 37 11.30 4.74 10.32
CA LYS A 37 10.34 5.85 10.22
C LYS A 37 8.90 5.35 10.11
N HIS A 38 8.67 4.33 9.29
CA HIS A 38 7.35 3.72 9.11
C HIS A 38 6.87 3.05 10.40
N GLN A 39 7.74 2.23 11.01
CA GLN A 39 7.45 1.52 12.25
C GLN A 39 7.12 2.49 13.42
N LYS A 40 7.90 3.57 13.57
CA LYS A 40 7.60 4.62 14.57
C LYS A 40 6.23 5.24 14.35
N LYS A 41 5.85 5.51 13.09
CA LYS A 41 4.56 6.11 12.76
C LYS A 41 3.38 5.20 13.14
N LEU A 42 3.50 3.89 12.91
CA LEU A 42 2.48 2.93 13.33
C LEU A 42 2.28 2.92 14.84
N VAL A 43 3.38 2.99 15.61
CA VAL A 43 3.33 3.08 17.08
C VAL A 43 2.69 4.39 17.53
N GLU A 44 3.05 5.52 16.93
CA GLU A 44 2.42 6.83 17.20
C GLU A 44 0.90 6.82 16.98
N TYR A 45 0.42 6.05 16.00
CA TYR A 45 -1.00 5.87 15.72
C TYR A 45 -1.69 4.81 16.57
N GLY A 46 -0.98 4.14 17.49
CA GLY A 46 -1.53 3.09 18.33
C GLY A 46 -1.87 1.81 17.57
N MET A 47 -1.23 1.56 16.42
CA MET A 47 -1.48 0.37 15.61
C MET A 47 -0.56 -0.77 16.02
N LYS A 48 -1.11 -1.99 16.10
CA LYS A 48 -0.34 -3.21 16.28
C LYS A 48 0.28 -3.63 14.95
N VAL A 49 1.59 -3.81 14.92
CA VAL A 49 2.30 -4.18 13.70
C VAL A 49 2.31 -5.70 13.52
N SER A 50 1.96 -6.16 12.32
CA SER A 50 2.13 -7.54 11.87
C SER A 50 2.85 -7.52 10.52
N MET A 51 3.87 -8.37 10.36
CA MET A 51 4.62 -8.46 9.10
C MET A 51 4.69 -9.91 8.62
N SER A 52 4.59 -10.12 7.32
CA SER A 52 4.72 -11.45 6.70
C SER A 52 6.07 -12.09 7.02
N ARG A 53 6.10 -13.43 7.09
CA ARG A 53 7.34 -14.19 7.29
C ARG A 53 8.22 -14.10 6.03
N LYS A 54 9.54 -14.18 6.22
CA LYS A 54 10.48 -14.21 5.10
C LYS A 54 10.18 -15.43 4.22
N ARG A 55 9.96 -15.21 2.93
CA ARG A 55 9.65 -16.25 1.91
C ARG A 55 8.29 -16.95 2.10
N ASN A 56 7.33 -16.32 2.78
CA ASN A 56 5.95 -16.81 2.84
C ASN A 56 5.02 -15.92 2.00
N CYS A 57 4.70 -16.34 0.78
CA CYS A 57 3.77 -15.59 -0.08
C CYS A 57 2.33 -15.66 0.43
N TYR A 58 1.96 -16.71 1.17
CA TYR A 58 0.58 -16.90 1.65
C TYR A 58 0.09 -15.77 2.56
N ASP A 59 0.99 -15.17 3.35
CA ASP A 59 0.66 -14.05 4.24
C ASP A 59 0.17 -12.82 3.45
N ASN A 60 0.59 -12.68 2.18
CA ASN A 60 0.29 -11.53 1.33
C ASN A 60 -0.77 -11.81 0.26
N VAL A 61 -1.30 -13.04 0.19
CA VAL A 61 -2.22 -13.49 -0.89
C VAL A 61 -3.45 -12.59 -1.02
N CYS A 62 -4.00 -12.11 0.09
CA CYS A 62 -5.20 -11.27 0.06
C CYS A 62 -4.97 -9.96 -0.71
N ILE A 63 -3.91 -9.23 -0.36
CA ILE A 63 -3.60 -7.95 -1.00
C ILE A 63 -3.05 -8.16 -2.42
N GLU A 64 -2.33 -9.25 -2.68
CA GLU A 64 -1.88 -9.60 -4.04
C GLU A 64 -3.06 -9.91 -4.96
N SER A 65 -4.07 -10.62 -4.46
CA SER A 65 -5.29 -10.92 -5.22
C SER A 65 -6.07 -9.64 -5.53
N PHE A 66 -6.19 -8.74 -4.56
CA PHE A 66 -6.80 -7.42 -4.77
C PHE A 66 -6.07 -6.62 -5.86
N HIS A 67 -4.74 -6.53 -5.79
CA HIS A 67 -3.94 -5.86 -6.82
C HIS A 67 -4.03 -6.54 -8.19
N SER A 68 -4.15 -7.86 -8.23
CA SER A 68 -4.34 -8.61 -9.47
C SER A 68 -5.65 -8.23 -10.16
N ILE A 69 -6.74 -8.09 -9.40
CA ILE A 69 -8.03 -7.63 -9.91
C ILE A 69 -7.91 -6.20 -10.44
N LEU A 70 -7.35 -5.28 -9.65
CA LEU A 70 -7.17 -3.88 -10.10
C LEU A 70 -6.39 -3.77 -11.43
N LYS A 71 -5.31 -4.55 -11.58
CA LYS A 71 -4.53 -4.54 -12.83
C LYS A 71 -5.32 -5.13 -14.00
N LYS A 72 -6.08 -6.21 -13.77
CA LYS A 72 -6.90 -6.81 -14.82
C LYS A 72 -7.94 -5.82 -15.33
N GLU A 73 -8.71 -5.23 -14.44
CA GLU A 73 -9.82 -4.36 -14.80
C GLU A 73 -9.37 -3.00 -15.34
N LEU A 74 -8.30 -2.42 -14.77
CA LEU A 74 -7.92 -1.03 -15.10
C LEU A 74 -6.72 -0.92 -16.03
N VAL A 75 -5.85 -1.93 -16.11
CA VAL A 75 -4.59 -1.82 -16.88
C VAL A 75 -4.56 -2.75 -18.06
N TYR A 76 -4.93 -4.02 -17.90
CA TYR A 76 -4.74 -5.03 -18.94
C TYR A 76 -5.79 -4.97 -20.05
N LEU A 77 -6.91 -4.27 -19.83
CA LEU A 77 -7.90 -4.01 -20.88
C LEU A 77 -7.53 -2.81 -21.77
N GLU A 78 -6.48 -2.06 -21.40
CA GLU A 78 -6.05 -0.85 -22.09
C GLU A 78 -4.72 -1.05 -22.82
N HIS A 79 -4.58 -0.43 -23.99
CA HIS A 79 -3.35 -0.46 -24.77
C HIS A 79 -2.66 0.91 -24.78
N PHE A 80 -1.58 1.01 -24.02
CA PHE A 80 -0.76 2.24 -23.94
C PHE A 80 0.37 2.19 -24.96
N LYS A 81 0.49 3.24 -25.79
CA LYS A 81 1.59 3.39 -26.75
C LYS A 81 2.86 3.90 -26.11
N THR A 82 2.73 4.66 -25.03
CA THR A 82 3.85 5.26 -24.31
C THR A 82 3.72 5.08 -22.80
N ARG A 83 4.85 5.17 -22.10
CA ARG A 83 4.88 5.09 -20.64
C ARG A 83 4.16 6.29 -20.00
N GLU A 84 4.25 7.45 -20.65
CA GLU A 84 3.61 8.69 -20.23
C GLU A 84 2.08 8.56 -20.27
N GLU A 85 1.55 7.91 -21.30
CA GLU A 85 0.13 7.61 -21.44
C GLU A 85 -0.36 6.69 -20.30
N TYR A 86 0.37 5.61 -20.02
CA TYR A 86 0.09 4.71 -18.89
C TYR A 86 0.10 5.47 -17.56
N ILE A 87 1.12 6.29 -17.31
CA ILE A 87 1.23 7.08 -16.08
C ILE A 87 0.05 8.03 -15.97
N SER A 88 -0.24 8.82 -17.01
CA SER A 88 -1.35 9.77 -17.00
C SER A 88 -2.68 9.08 -16.70
N PHE A 89 -2.95 7.95 -17.37
CA PHE A 89 -4.15 7.15 -17.15
C PHE A 89 -4.25 6.65 -15.70
N THR A 90 -3.18 6.09 -15.14
CA THR A 90 -3.20 5.59 -13.76
C THR A 90 -3.43 6.70 -12.74
N TRP A 91 -2.92 7.92 -12.97
CA TRP A 91 -3.14 9.06 -12.08
C TRP A 91 -4.50 9.75 -12.27
N SER A 92 -5.11 9.68 -13.47
CA SER A 92 -6.47 10.21 -13.68
C SER A 92 -7.56 9.28 -13.16
N SER A 93 -7.32 7.96 -13.17
CA SER A 93 -8.31 6.96 -12.74
C SER A 93 -8.25 6.61 -11.25
N THR A 94 -7.27 7.15 -10.50
CA THR A 94 -7.11 6.95 -9.05
C THR A 94 -7.10 8.24 -8.22
N ALA A 95 -7.39 9.39 -8.86
CA ALA A 95 -7.63 10.69 -8.20
C ALA A 95 -9.13 10.92 -8.02
#